data_AF-A0A916QQZ3-F1
#
_entry.id   AF-A0A916QQZ3-F1
#
_cell.length_a   1.000
_cell.length_b   1.000
_cell.length_c   1.000
_cell.angle_alpha   90.00
_cell.angle_beta   90.00
_cell.angle_gamma   90.00
#
_symmetry.space_group_name_H-M   'P 1'
#
loop_
_entity.id
_entity.type
_entity.pdbx_description
1 polymer ?
#
loop_
_entity_poly.entity_id
_entity_poly.type
_entity_poly.pdbx_seq_one_letter_code
_entity_poly.pdbx_strand_id
1 'polypeptide(L)'
;MEKAVEKISPIEDSKYYNKASFIDSEWLWKAKLDEEQFFSLMSDLGLEPKTGLTEESNFFQQAPYWWAPKSYEGSMVYSTPEFPDKNRGNDGFHALASWSPNDEIMFMWIKDNF
;
A
#
# COMPACT_ATOMS: atom_id res chain seq x y z
N MET A 1 -6.46 -5.23 16.71
CA MET A 1 -5.33 -5.27 15.76
C MET A 1 -4.75 -6.69 15.59
N GLU A 2 -5.57 -7.75 15.72
CA GLU A 2 -5.08 -9.15 15.83
C GLU A 2 -5.70 -10.13 14.81
N LYS A 3 -6.55 -9.68 13.87
CA LYS A 3 -7.26 -10.61 12.96
C LYS A 3 -6.93 -10.50 11.46
N ALA A 4 -6.17 -9.49 11.04
CA ALA A 4 -5.83 -9.30 9.62
C ALA A 4 -4.47 -9.89 9.23
N VAL A 5 -3.60 -10.22 10.19
CA VAL A 5 -2.20 -10.60 9.94
C VAL A 5 -1.99 -12.12 9.85
N GLU A 6 -2.93 -12.94 10.35
CA GLU A 6 -2.78 -14.41 10.38
C GLU A 6 -2.99 -15.09 9.01
N LYS A 7 -3.53 -14.39 8.00
CA LYS A 7 -3.76 -14.96 6.65
C LYS A 7 -2.70 -14.60 5.62
N ILE A 8 -1.82 -13.65 5.93
CA ILE A 8 -0.73 -13.30 5.04
C ILE A 8 0.40 -14.29 5.34
N SER A 9 0.67 -15.23 4.44
CA SER A 9 1.92 -16.00 4.47
C SER A 9 3.06 -15.03 4.77
N PRO A 10 3.95 -15.29 5.74
CA PRO A 10 4.97 -14.32 6.11
C PRO A 10 5.76 -13.93 4.87
N ILE A 11 5.58 -12.68 4.44
CA ILE A 11 6.27 -12.17 3.26
C ILE A 11 7.70 -11.90 3.71
N GLU A 12 8.58 -12.85 3.41
CA GLU A 12 9.95 -12.92 3.93
C GLU A 12 10.78 -11.69 3.54
N ASP A 13 10.53 -11.11 2.37
CA ASP A 13 11.19 -9.88 1.92
C ASP A 13 10.22 -8.70 2.01
N SER A 14 10.01 -8.22 3.24
CA SER A 14 9.21 -7.02 3.48
C SER A 14 9.83 -6.04 4.47
N LYS A 15 9.52 -4.76 4.28
CA LYS A 15 9.97 -3.64 5.12
C LYS A 15 8.79 -2.72 5.38
N TYR A 16 8.59 -2.32 6.63
CA TYR A 16 7.59 -1.34 6.99
C TYR A 16 8.19 -0.13 7.70
N TYR A 17 7.57 1.03 7.51
CA TYR A 17 7.87 2.26 8.22
C TYR A 17 6.59 2.80 8.85
N ASN A 18 6.63 2.99 10.16
CA ASN A 18 5.57 3.68 10.88
C ASN A 18 5.83 5.20 10.80
N LYS A 19 4.87 5.94 10.25
CA LYS A 19 4.97 7.39 10.09
C LYS A 19 4.37 8.15 11.28
N ALA A 20 3.23 7.68 11.77
CA ALA A 20 2.50 8.27 12.88
C ALA A 20 1.67 7.18 13.56
N SER A 21 1.47 7.29 14.89
CA SER A 21 0.70 6.34 15.70
C SER A 21 0.27 6.96 17.03
N PHE A 22 -0.69 7.88 17.01
CA PHE A 22 -1.26 8.38 18.27
C PHE A 22 -2.76 8.22 18.33
N ILE A 23 -3.47 8.82 17.37
CA ILE A 23 -4.90 8.61 17.16
C ILE A 23 -5.07 7.91 15.82
N ASP A 24 -4.56 8.57 14.77
CA ASP A 24 -4.39 7.95 13.46
C ASP A 24 -3.07 7.19 13.40
N SER A 25 -3.06 6.17 12.55
CA SER A 25 -1.88 5.40 12.24
C SER A 25 -1.61 5.38 10.75
N GLU A 26 -0.34 5.54 10.39
CA GLU A 26 0.08 5.62 9.00
C GLU A 26 1.35 4.80 8.78
N TRP A 27 1.34 3.95 7.76
CA TRP A 27 2.46 3.07 7.44
C TRP A 27 2.79 3.06 5.95
N LEU A 28 4.07 2.86 5.68
CA LEU A 28 4.57 2.52 4.36
C LEU A 28 5.09 1.10 4.40
N TRP A 29 4.69 0.28 3.44
CA TRP A 29 5.04 -1.13 3.39
C TRP A 29 5.53 -1.53 2.01
N LYS A 30 6.75 -2.04 1.95
CA LYS A 30 7.35 -2.59 0.73
C LYS A 30 7.49 -4.09 0.88
N ALA A 31 7.10 -4.84 -0.13
CA ALA A 31 7.11 -6.29 -0.12
C ALA A 31 7.48 -6.85 -1.49
N LYS A 32 8.14 -8.01 -1.52
CA LYS A 32 8.21 -8.83 -2.73
C LYS A 32 7.08 -9.86 -2.73
N LEU A 33 6.24 -9.84 -3.76
CA LEU A 33 5.04 -10.66 -3.93
C LEU A 33 4.93 -11.15 -5.37
N ASP A 34 4.77 -12.46 -5.51
CA ASP A 34 4.28 -13.03 -6.76
C ASP A 34 2.82 -12.61 -7.04
N GLU A 35 2.34 -12.94 -8.23
CA GLU A 35 1.01 -12.56 -8.71
C GLU A 35 -0.12 -13.12 -7.82
N GLU A 36 -0.02 -14.38 -7.37
CA GLU A 36 -1.03 -15.03 -6.54
C GLU A 36 -1.11 -14.37 -5.16
N GLN A 37 0.04 -14.13 -4.54
CA GLN A 37 0.16 -13.45 -3.26
C GLN A 37 -0.38 -12.01 -3.33
N PHE A 38 -0.03 -11.29 -4.40
CA PHE A 38 -0.50 -9.93 -4.61
C PHE A 38 -2.03 -9.89 -4.73
N PHE A 39 -2.63 -10.71 -5.60
CA PHE A 39 -4.08 -10.69 -5.79
C PHE A 39 -4.87 -11.20 -4.58
N SER A 40 -4.35 -12.19 -3.86
CA SER A 40 -4.93 -12.62 -2.58
C SER A 40 -4.95 -11.46 -1.58
N LEU A 41 -3.83 -10.74 -1.45
CA LEU A 41 -3.73 -9.58 -0.57
C LEU A 41 -4.69 -8.45 -0.97
N MET A 42 -4.80 -8.13 -2.27
CA MET A 42 -5.73 -7.10 -2.74
C MET A 42 -7.19 -7.48 -2.43
N SER A 43 -7.55 -8.74 -2.65
CA SER A 43 -8.89 -9.26 -2.35
C SER A 43 -9.20 -9.23 -0.85
N ASP A 44 -8.27 -9.67 0.00
CA ASP A 44 -8.44 -9.69 1.45
C ASP A 44 -8.60 -8.27 2.03
N LEU A 45 -7.92 -7.29 1.44
CA LEU A 45 -7.99 -5.89 1.83
C LEU A 45 -9.12 -5.10 1.13
N GLY A 46 -9.86 -5.73 0.21
CA GLY A 46 -10.93 -5.08 -0.56
C GLY A 46 -10.43 -3.92 -1.43
N LEU A 47 -9.23 -4.04 -2.00
CA LEU A 47 -8.66 -3.02 -2.89
C LEU A 47 -9.13 -3.21 -4.32
N GLU A 48 -9.47 -2.10 -4.97
CA GLU A 48 -9.98 -2.06 -6.33
C GLU A 48 -8.98 -1.38 -7.26
N PRO A 49 -8.94 -1.72 -8.56
CA PRO A 49 -8.07 -1.06 -9.53
C PRO A 49 -8.29 0.46 -9.53
N LYS A 50 -7.20 1.23 -9.50
CA LYS A 50 -7.22 2.69 -9.48
C LYS A 50 -6.45 3.26 -10.66
N THR A 51 -7.02 4.28 -11.30
CA THR A 51 -6.34 5.08 -12.33
C THR A 51 -5.99 6.47 -11.80
N GLY A 52 -5.09 7.18 -12.49
CA GLY A 52 -4.82 8.60 -12.22
C GLY A 52 -3.73 8.88 -11.18
N LEU A 53 -2.98 7.88 -10.72
CA LEU A 53 -1.74 8.14 -9.99
C LEU A 53 -0.65 8.59 -10.97
N THR A 54 -0.13 9.79 -10.74
CA THR A 54 1.03 10.35 -11.43
C THR A 54 2.22 10.38 -10.48
N GLU A 55 3.44 10.54 -11.00
CA GLU A 55 4.67 10.71 -10.19
C GLU A 55 4.60 11.90 -9.21
N GLU A 56 3.70 12.85 -9.45
CA GLU A 56 3.44 14.00 -8.58
C GLU A 56 2.55 13.66 -7.36
N SER A 57 1.96 12.47 -7.32
CA SER A 57 1.10 12.05 -6.21
C SER A 57 1.93 11.86 -4.94
N ASN A 58 1.33 12.14 -3.78
CA ASN A 58 2.03 12.05 -2.51
C ASN A 58 2.61 10.65 -2.27
N PHE A 59 1.93 9.61 -2.75
CA PHE A 59 2.43 8.22 -2.71
C PHE A 59 3.90 8.08 -3.15
N PHE A 60 4.30 8.74 -4.24
CA PHE A 60 5.66 8.65 -4.78
C PHE A 60 6.68 9.51 -4.04
N GLN A 61 6.22 10.48 -3.26
CA GLN A 61 7.07 11.48 -2.61
C GLN A 61 7.29 11.20 -1.12
N GLN A 62 6.78 10.08 -0.59
CA GLN A 62 6.95 9.77 0.82
C GLN A 62 8.41 9.45 1.16
N ALA A 63 8.85 9.88 2.35
CA ALA A 63 10.05 9.37 3.00
C ALA A 63 9.70 8.05 3.72
N PRO A 64 10.64 7.12 3.97
CA PRO A 64 12.11 7.25 3.93
C PRO A 64 12.75 6.88 2.57
N TYR A 65 14.07 7.07 2.41
CA TYR A 65 14.78 6.89 1.12
C TYR A 65 14.59 5.52 0.44
N TRP A 66 14.31 4.46 1.22
CA TRP A 66 14.06 3.13 0.66
C TRP A 66 12.64 2.98 0.08
N TRP A 67 11.73 3.87 0.47
CA TRP A 67 10.42 4.06 -0.13
C TRP A 67 10.59 4.89 -1.39
N ALA A 68 10.86 4.19 -2.48
CA ALA A 68 11.00 4.77 -3.81
C ALA A 68 10.13 3.96 -4.78
N PRO A 69 8.80 4.02 -4.65
CA PRO A 69 7.92 3.43 -5.64
C PRO A 69 8.23 4.04 -7.01
N LYS A 70 8.18 3.22 -8.05
CA LYS A 70 8.37 3.65 -9.43
C LYS A 70 7.18 3.15 -10.23
N SER A 71 6.67 4.00 -11.11
CA SER A 71 5.68 3.59 -12.09
C SER A 71 6.42 2.98 -13.27
N TYR A 72 6.53 1.65 -13.30
CA TYR A 72 7.01 0.94 -14.49
C TYR A 72 5.86 0.75 -15.47
N GLU A 73 6.18 0.60 -16.75
CA GLU A 73 5.21 0.16 -17.76
C GLU A 73 4.62 -1.20 -17.32
N GLY A 74 3.28 -1.27 -17.27
CA GLY A 74 2.56 -2.45 -16.77
C GLY A 74 2.38 -2.51 -15.25
N SER A 75 2.84 -1.51 -14.48
CA SER A 75 2.55 -1.46 -13.05
C SER A 75 1.05 -1.31 -12.81
N MET A 76 0.55 -2.09 -11.86
CA MET A 76 -0.84 -2.03 -11.45
C MET A 76 -0.98 -1.20 -10.18
N VAL A 77 -2.10 -0.50 -10.07
CA VAL A 77 -2.39 0.35 -8.91
C VAL A 77 -3.77 -0.02 -8.39
N TYR A 78 -3.85 -0.21 -7.07
CA TYR A 78 -5.06 -0.59 -6.37
C TYR A 78 -5.27 0.29 -5.16
N SER A 79 -6.51 0.62 -4.83
CA SER A 79 -6.81 1.32 -3.58
C SER A 79 -8.17 0.96 -3.01
N THR A 80 -8.40 1.33 -1.76
CA THR A 80 -9.77 1.48 -1.27
C THR A 80 -10.51 2.53 -2.13
N PRO A 81 -11.85 2.46 -2.25
CA PRO A 81 -12.64 3.30 -3.16
C PRO A 81 -12.41 4.82 -3.04
N GLU A 82 -11.91 5.30 -1.90
CA GLU A 82 -11.64 6.74 -1.66
C GLU A 82 -10.33 6.98 -0.90
N PHE A 83 -9.20 6.44 -1.38
CA PHE A 83 -7.92 6.67 -0.69
C PHE A 83 -7.57 8.18 -0.57
N PRO A 84 -7.38 8.69 0.67
CA PRO A 84 -7.19 10.12 0.92
C PRO A 84 -5.73 10.55 0.70
N ASP A 85 -5.33 10.87 -0.53
CA ASP A 85 -3.91 11.16 -0.85
C ASP A 85 -3.37 12.43 -0.16
N LYS A 86 -4.18 13.49 -0.08
CA LYS A 86 -3.76 14.84 0.35
C LYS A 86 -4.22 15.25 1.75
N ASN A 87 -5.04 14.43 2.39
CA ASN A 87 -5.60 14.73 3.70
C ASN A 87 -5.62 13.46 4.57
N ARG A 88 -6.11 13.59 5.81
CA ARG A 88 -6.32 12.46 6.71
C ARG A 88 -7.28 11.45 6.09
N GLY A 89 -8.40 11.94 5.56
CA GLY A 89 -9.53 11.13 5.13
C GLY A 89 -10.53 10.88 6.26
N ASN A 90 -11.58 10.13 5.93
CA ASN A 90 -12.59 9.68 6.90
C ASN A 90 -12.01 8.60 7.83
N ASP A 91 -12.71 8.35 8.93
CA ASP A 91 -12.34 7.30 9.89
C ASP A 91 -12.40 5.92 9.21
N GLY A 92 -11.53 5.02 9.64
CA GLY A 92 -11.37 3.68 9.11
C GLY A 92 -10.12 3.48 8.26
N PHE A 93 -10.08 2.30 7.65
CA PHE A 93 -8.94 1.78 6.90
C PHE A 93 -8.91 2.29 5.46
N HIS A 94 -7.75 2.77 5.04
CA HIS A 94 -7.44 3.15 3.67
C HIS A 94 -6.10 2.56 3.26
N ALA A 95 -6.04 2.00 2.07
CA ALA A 95 -4.78 1.56 1.50
C ALA A 95 -4.69 1.94 0.02
N LEU A 96 -3.47 2.23 -0.39
CA LEU A 96 -3.08 2.46 -1.78
C LEU A 96 -1.84 1.63 -2.06
N ALA A 97 -1.93 0.75 -3.05
CA ALA A 97 -0.87 -0.15 -3.45
C ALA A 97 -0.48 0.09 -4.91
N SER A 98 0.81 -0.05 -5.20
CA SER A 98 1.36 -0.18 -6.54
C SER A 98 2.19 -1.45 -6.60
N TRP A 99 2.04 -2.23 -7.67
CA TRP A 99 2.78 -3.47 -7.87
C TRP A 99 3.32 -3.55 -9.29
N SER A 100 4.61 -3.92 -9.39
CA SER A 100 5.29 -4.21 -10.64
C SER A 100 5.28 -5.72 -10.88
N PRO A 101 4.57 -6.24 -11.88
CA PRO A 101 4.55 -7.68 -12.16
C PRO A 101 5.93 -8.22 -12.56
N ASN A 102 6.75 -7.40 -13.21
CA ASN A 102 8.08 -7.82 -13.69
C ASN A 102 9.09 -7.98 -12.55
N ASP A 103 9.02 -7.10 -11.55
CA ASP A 103 9.96 -7.13 -10.42
C ASP A 103 9.39 -7.86 -9.20
N GLU A 104 8.09 -8.17 -9.22
CA GLU A 104 7.32 -8.71 -8.09
C GLU A 104 7.37 -7.79 -6.87
N ILE A 105 7.55 -6.48 -7.05
CA ILE A 105 7.67 -5.54 -5.94
C ILE A 105 6.36 -4.79 -5.77
N MET A 106 5.81 -4.85 -4.56
CA MET A 106 4.70 -4.03 -4.09
C MET A 106 5.20 -2.91 -3.19
N PHE A 107 4.60 -1.74 -3.34
CA PHE A 107 4.61 -0.64 -2.41
C PHE A 107 3.18 -0.37 -1.96
N MET A 108 2.92 -0.31 -0.66
CA MET A 108 1.61 0.00 -0.09
C MET A 108 1.69 1.10 0.97
N TRP A 109 0.85 2.10 0.81
CA TRP A 109 0.64 3.17 1.78
C TRP A 109 -0.68 2.92 2.49
N ILE A 110 -0.62 2.78 3.81
CA ILE A 110 -1.75 2.43 4.68
C ILE A 110 -2.03 3.60 5.62
N LYS A 111 -3.31 3.94 5.77
CA LYS A 111 -3.83 4.87 6.77
C LYS A 111 -4.97 4.18 7.53
N ASP A 112 -4.93 4.26 8.85
CA ASP A 112 -5.99 3.80 9.73
C ASP A 112 -6.35 4.94 10.68
N ASN A 113 -7.51 5.56 10.42
CA ASN A 113 -7.92 6.80 11.06
C ASN A 113 -9.00 6.52 12.13
N PHE A 114 -8.90 7.18 13.29
CA PHE A 114 -9.84 7.03 14.40
C PHE A 114 -10.42 8.35 14.89
#